data_AF-A0A0F9C8B5-F1
#
_entry.id   AF-A0A0F9C8B5-F1
#
_cell.length_a   1.000
_cell.length_b   1.000
_cell.length_c   1.000
_cell.angle_alpha   90.00
_cell.angle_beta   90.00
_cell.angle_gamma   90.00
#
_symmetry.space_group_name_H-M   'P 1'
#
loop_
_entity.id
_entity.type
_entity.pdbx_description
1 polymer ?
#
loop_
_entity_poly.entity_id
_entity_poly.type
_entity_poly.pdbx_seq_one_letter_code
_entity_poly.pdbx_strand_id
1 'polypeptide(L)'
;MAITPILTTDTFEEGRQKINTSFDAVLAQTYSWDMIASTTNTFFIGDGDNAGNFTTIRVDDSNQIVVINKSLNVAGLTTISGLNITNYLNVSGLTTTQDVSVNGDLGVIGNINLPDTSTIRFNDIPFIQYDDSLYSIAMGVGWGHTHSQFNTFIGWSTGGSQAGTHSTMLGASAGYEQNGNYNTIVGYNAAGYNAGSNIIAIGQTAGYDNQGTYQIYIGDSAGLFGDGAYGVNIGVNAGRSGDGSYSVYLGWEAGRSSDGDRSIGIGYQANRSGDAPDVIALGYRAGYQNAIANQF
;
A
#
# COMPACT_ATOMS: atom_id res chain seq x y z
N MET A 1 64.19 54.68 -14.99
CA MET A 1 62.87 54.84 -14.36
C MET A 1 62.41 53.46 -13.94
N ALA A 2 62.29 53.20 -12.64
CA ALA A 2 61.85 51.89 -12.14
C ALA A 2 60.33 51.88 -12.02
N ILE A 3 59.69 50.79 -12.46
CA ILE A 3 58.25 50.57 -12.29
C ILE A 3 58.06 49.70 -11.05
N THR A 4 57.19 50.13 -10.14
CA THR A 4 56.84 49.35 -8.95
C THR A 4 55.38 48.90 -9.08
N PRO A 5 55.10 47.62 -9.39
CA PRO A 5 53.74 47.12 -9.50
C PRO A 5 53.09 47.00 -8.13
N ILE A 6 51.77 47.17 -8.09
CA ILE A 6 50.95 46.83 -6.92
C ILE A 6 50.62 45.33 -7.03
N LEU A 7 50.98 44.57 -6.00
CA LEU A 7 50.69 43.14 -5.90
C LEU A 7 49.63 42.93 -4.83
N THR A 8 48.68 42.04 -5.08
CA THR A 8 47.73 41.58 -4.07
C THR A 8 48.33 40.39 -3.33
N THR A 9 48.69 40.60 -2.06
CA THR A 9 49.21 39.53 -1.17
C THR A 9 48.26 39.22 -0.01
N ASP A 10 47.12 39.89 0.02
CA ASP A 10 46.16 39.78 1.12
C ASP A 10 45.38 38.46 1.02
N THR A 11 44.91 37.99 2.17
CA THR A 11 44.00 36.85 2.25
C THR A 11 42.63 37.25 1.70
N PHE A 12 42.19 36.62 0.61
CA PHE A 12 40.87 36.82 0.03
C PHE A 12 39.75 36.46 1.03
N GLU A 13 38.73 37.31 1.16
CA GLU A 13 37.58 37.07 2.05
C GLU A 13 36.77 35.83 1.65
N GLU A 14 36.81 35.45 0.37
CA GLU A 14 36.14 34.25 -0.18
C GLU A 14 36.88 32.94 0.10
N GLY A 15 38.00 32.98 0.82
CA GLY A 15 38.85 31.83 1.08
C GLY A 15 39.80 31.49 -0.07
N ARG A 16 40.61 30.43 0.12
CA ARG A 16 41.62 30.02 -0.87
C ARG A 16 40.97 29.29 -2.04
N GLN A 17 40.95 29.93 -3.21
CA GLN A 17 40.54 29.31 -4.47
C GLN A 17 41.77 28.95 -5.31
N LYS A 18 41.69 27.85 -6.07
CA LYS A 18 42.74 27.41 -7.00
C LYS A 18 42.11 27.10 -8.35
N ILE A 19 42.67 27.68 -9.40
CA ILE A 19 42.29 27.37 -10.78
C ILE A 19 43.14 26.16 -11.21
N ASN A 20 42.48 25.07 -11.57
CA ASN A 20 43.13 23.94 -12.21
C ASN A 20 42.94 24.05 -13.72
N THR A 21 44.04 24.03 -14.46
CA THR A 21 44.03 24.15 -15.91
C THR A 21 44.53 22.83 -16.49
N SER A 22 43.75 22.22 -17.39
CA SER A 22 44.08 20.93 -18.00
C SER A 22 43.69 20.89 -19.47
N PHE A 23 44.36 20.01 -20.22
CA PHE A 23 44.24 19.78 -21.68
C PHE A 23 44.90 20.82 -22.62
N ASP A 24 46.08 21.34 -22.28
CA ASP A 24 46.92 22.09 -23.24
C ASP A 24 47.71 21.14 -24.17
N ALA A 25 47.02 20.48 -25.09
CA ALA A 25 47.68 19.76 -26.19
C ALA A 25 47.98 20.73 -27.35
N VAL A 26 49.07 21.50 -27.23
CA VAL A 26 49.32 22.59 -28.18
C VAL A 26 50.74 22.62 -28.73
N LEU A 27 50.86 22.76 -30.06
CA LEU A 27 52.11 22.70 -30.83
C LEU A 27 52.84 24.06 -30.97
N ALA A 28 52.36 25.14 -30.35
CA ALA A 28 52.96 26.48 -30.40
C ALA A 28 53.78 26.82 -29.13
N GLN A 29 54.71 27.79 -29.22
CA GLN A 29 55.68 28.09 -28.15
C GLN A 29 55.24 29.15 -27.12
N THR A 30 54.03 29.73 -27.19
CA THR A 30 53.58 30.74 -26.21
C THR A 30 52.05 30.74 -26.04
N TYR A 31 51.58 30.75 -24.79
CA TYR A 31 50.17 30.86 -24.42
C TYR A 31 49.95 32.04 -23.47
N SER A 32 48.79 32.68 -23.57
CA SER A 32 48.37 33.78 -22.70
C SER A 32 47.05 33.41 -22.02
N TRP A 33 47.01 33.58 -20.70
CA TRP A 33 45.81 33.40 -19.90
C TRP A 33 45.21 34.78 -19.65
N ASP A 34 44.05 35.05 -20.25
CA ASP A 34 43.29 36.29 -20.00
C ASP A 34 42.21 36.00 -18.94
N MET A 35 42.55 36.26 -17.67
CA MET A 35 41.61 36.09 -16.56
C MET A 35 40.74 37.33 -16.44
N ILE A 36 39.56 37.31 -17.07
CA ILE A 36 38.59 38.40 -16.98
C ILE A 36 37.73 38.20 -15.72
N ALA A 37 37.84 39.10 -14.75
CA ALA A 37 36.95 39.14 -13.61
C ALA A 37 35.53 39.55 -14.07
N SER A 38 34.61 38.58 -14.10
CA SER A 38 33.18 38.82 -14.26
C SER A 38 32.52 38.84 -12.87
N THR A 39 31.72 39.86 -12.59
CA THR A 39 31.06 40.07 -11.29
C THR A 39 29.92 39.08 -10.98
N THR A 40 29.78 37.94 -11.70
CA THR A 40 28.58 37.07 -11.56
C THR A 40 28.74 35.55 -11.80
N ASN A 41 29.90 34.96 -12.10
CA ASN A 41 29.90 33.61 -12.70
C ASN A 41 30.10 32.39 -11.79
N THR A 42 29.19 31.45 -12.03
CA THR A 42 29.03 30.06 -11.57
C THR A 42 30.16 29.14 -12.05
N PHE A 43 30.50 28.16 -11.23
CA PHE A 43 31.53 27.14 -11.49
C PHE A 43 31.00 26.04 -12.42
N PHE A 44 31.61 25.87 -13.59
CA PHE A 44 31.33 24.76 -14.51
C PHE A 44 32.47 23.73 -14.43
N ILE A 45 32.15 22.47 -14.11
CA ILE A 45 33.04 21.33 -14.40
C ILE A 45 32.35 20.44 -15.43
N GLY A 46 33.01 20.22 -16.56
CA GLY A 46 32.70 19.14 -17.48
C GLY A 46 33.99 18.64 -18.12
N ASP A 47 34.37 17.40 -17.82
CA ASP A 47 35.19 16.59 -18.72
C ASP A 47 34.20 15.64 -19.41
N GLY A 48 33.99 15.84 -20.71
CA GLY A 48 33.13 14.99 -21.52
C GLY A 48 34.00 14.23 -22.51
N ASP A 49 33.70 12.94 -22.70
CA ASP A 49 34.27 12.20 -23.83
C ASP A 49 33.69 12.66 -25.17
N ASN A 50 34.27 12.18 -26.29
CA ASN A 50 33.79 12.50 -27.65
C ASN A 50 32.33 12.04 -27.93
N ALA A 51 31.68 11.33 -27.00
CA ALA A 51 30.29 10.89 -27.10
C ALA A 51 29.33 11.73 -26.22
N GLY A 52 29.85 12.70 -25.47
CA GLY A 52 29.04 13.56 -24.60
C GLY A 52 28.61 12.88 -23.30
N ASN A 53 29.26 11.79 -22.90
CA ASN A 53 28.99 11.13 -21.62
C ASN A 53 29.81 11.80 -20.51
N PHE A 54 29.15 12.11 -19.39
CA PHE A 54 29.80 12.63 -18.19
C PHE A 54 30.23 11.46 -17.30
N THR A 55 31.52 11.33 -17.00
CA THR A 55 32.07 10.22 -16.20
C THR A 55 31.96 10.44 -14.69
N THR A 56 31.87 11.67 -14.20
CA THR A 56 31.59 11.96 -12.79
C THR A 56 31.09 13.40 -12.61
N ILE A 57 29.94 13.56 -11.95
CA ILE A 57 29.47 14.87 -11.45
C ILE A 57 29.59 14.81 -9.92
N ARG A 58 30.53 15.57 -9.36
CA ARG A 58 30.71 15.69 -7.91
C ARG A 58 30.38 17.13 -7.50
N VAL A 59 29.32 17.29 -6.72
CA VAL A 59 28.95 18.55 -6.08
C VAL A 59 29.14 18.38 -4.58
N ASP A 60 30.21 18.97 -4.06
CA ASP A 60 30.60 18.88 -2.64
C ASP A 60 29.97 19.99 -1.77
N ASP A 61 28.97 20.72 -2.28
CA ASP A 61 28.30 21.80 -1.54
C ASP A 61 26.77 21.64 -1.54
N SER A 62 26.17 21.72 -0.35
CA SER A 62 24.74 21.52 -0.07
C SER A 62 23.79 22.53 -0.74
N ASN A 63 24.34 23.59 -1.37
CA ASN A 63 23.57 24.69 -1.98
C ASN A 63 23.71 24.81 -3.50
N GLN A 64 24.36 23.88 -4.20
CA GLN A 64 24.47 23.94 -5.67
C GLN A 64 23.52 22.97 -6.38
N ILE A 65 22.71 23.51 -7.30
CA ILE A 65 21.78 22.74 -8.14
C ILE A 65 22.49 22.40 -9.46
N VAL A 66 22.64 21.11 -9.76
CA VAL A 66 23.09 20.65 -11.08
C VAL A 66 21.89 20.69 -12.02
N VAL A 67 21.94 21.54 -13.05
CA VAL A 67 20.91 21.63 -14.08
C VAL A 67 21.41 20.96 -15.36
N ILE A 68 20.81 19.84 -15.75
CA ILE A 68 21.14 19.11 -16.98
C ILE A 68 19.99 19.28 -17.98
N ASN A 69 20.23 20.04 -19.05
CA ASN A 69 19.21 20.39 -20.06
C ASN A 69 19.17 19.43 -21.26
N LYS A 70 19.75 18.22 -21.13
CA LYS A 70 19.86 17.17 -22.16
C LYS A 70 19.73 15.77 -21.54
N SER A 71 19.67 14.73 -22.37
CA SER A 71 19.72 13.34 -21.92
C SER A 71 21.05 13.08 -21.20
N LEU A 72 20.97 12.53 -19.99
CA LEU A 72 22.12 12.12 -19.19
C LEU A 72 22.20 10.59 -19.21
N ASN A 73 23.26 10.05 -19.80
CA ASN A 73 23.61 8.63 -19.71
C ASN A 73 24.72 8.48 -18.68
N VAL A 74 24.42 7.88 -17.51
CA VAL A 74 25.45 7.56 -16.51
C VAL A 74 25.62 6.05 -16.43
N ALA A 75 26.84 5.58 -16.69
CA ALA A 75 27.22 4.20 -16.47
C ALA A 75 27.84 4.06 -15.06
N GLY A 76 27.15 3.37 -14.14
CA GLY A 76 27.62 3.13 -12.77
C GLY A 76 26.71 3.68 -11.66
N LEU A 77 27.13 3.58 -10.40
CA LEU A 77 26.39 4.08 -9.23
C LEU A 77 26.51 5.60 -9.16
N THR A 78 25.39 6.31 -9.29
CA THR A 78 25.34 7.77 -9.17
C THR A 78 24.64 8.14 -7.87
N THR A 79 25.38 8.71 -6.92
CA THR A 79 24.81 9.28 -5.68
C THR A 79 24.63 10.78 -5.91
N ILE A 80 23.40 11.24 -6.06
CA ILE A 80 23.06 12.65 -6.27
C ILE A 80 22.14 13.08 -5.12
N SER A 81 22.44 14.22 -4.49
CA SER A 81 21.61 14.73 -3.40
C SER A 81 20.21 15.13 -3.90
N GLY A 82 20.07 15.60 -5.15
CA GLY A 82 18.77 15.87 -5.79
C GLY A 82 18.90 15.84 -7.31
N LEU A 83 17.85 15.41 -8.00
CA LEU A 83 17.86 15.20 -9.45
C LEU A 83 16.63 15.84 -10.10
N ASN A 84 16.85 16.91 -10.88
CA ASN A 84 15.80 17.56 -11.67
C ASN A 84 16.09 17.32 -13.16
N ILE A 85 15.26 16.48 -13.80
CA ILE A 85 15.43 16.08 -15.20
C ILE A 85 14.21 16.49 -15.99
N THR A 86 14.44 17.28 -17.03
CA THR A 86 13.39 17.86 -17.88
C THR A 86 13.12 17.05 -19.16
N ASN A 87 13.81 15.92 -19.35
CA ASN A 87 13.64 15.02 -20.49
C ASN A 87 13.73 13.55 -20.04
N TYR A 88 14.67 12.74 -20.54
CA TYR A 88 14.82 11.33 -20.15
C TYR A 88 16.07 11.08 -19.28
N LEU A 89 15.90 10.33 -18.19
CA LEU A 89 16.98 9.71 -17.41
C LEU A 89 17.08 8.24 -17.79
N ASN A 90 18.23 7.80 -18.30
CA ASN A 90 18.51 6.38 -18.51
C ASN A 90 19.73 5.98 -17.67
N VAL A 91 19.48 5.27 -16.58
CA VAL A 91 20.52 4.82 -15.64
C VAL A 91 20.32 3.33 -15.34
N SER A 92 21.44 2.60 -15.27
CA SER A 92 21.43 1.17 -14.93
C SER A 92 21.12 0.90 -13.45
N GLY A 93 21.09 1.96 -12.63
CA GLY A 93 20.69 1.96 -11.22
C GLY A 93 20.61 3.39 -10.69
N LEU A 94 19.60 3.68 -9.87
CA LEU A 94 19.38 4.99 -9.23
C LEU A 94 19.21 4.79 -7.72
N THR A 95 20.12 5.34 -6.94
CA THR A 95 20.00 5.41 -5.47
C THR A 95 19.96 6.89 -5.08
N THR A 96 18.83 7.36 -4.57
CA THR A 96 18.69 8.72 -4.04
C THR A 96 18.60 8.69 -2.52
N THR A 97 19.14 9.72 -1.88
CA THR A 97 18.96 9.96 -0.43
C THR A 97 17.81 10.94 -0.15
N GLN A 98 17.19 11.46 -1.22
CA GLN A 98 16.04 12.37 -1.21
C GLN A 98 14.99 11.89 -2.21
N ASP A 99 13.85 12.57 -2.25
CA ASP A 99 12.72 12.21 -3.12
C ASP A 99 13.08 12.27 -4.61
N VAL A 100 12.58 11.29 -5.38
CA VAL A 100 12.55 11.33 -6.84
C VAL A 100 11.18 11.84 -7.27
N SER A 101 11.13 13.08 -7.77
CA SER A 101 9.89 13.66 -8.30
C SER A 101 9.80 13.43 -9.81
N VAL A 102 8.70 12.83 -10.27
CA VAL A 102 8.39 12.62 -11.69
C VAL A 102 7.16 13.44 -12.06
N ASN A 103 7.34 14.47 -12.89
CA ASN A 103 6.25 15.34 -13.35
C ASN A 103 5.61 14.76 -14.63
N GLY A 104 4.85 13.68 -14.46
CA GLY A 104 4.22 12.91 -15.55
C GLY A 104 3.99 11.45 -15.16
N ASP A 105 3.90 10.57 -16.16
CA ASP A 105 3.75 9.13 -15.93
C ASP A 105 5.09 8.48 -15.52
N LEU A 106 5.07 7.65 -14.48
CA LEU A 106 6.18 6.77 -14.12
C LEU A 106 5.96 5.37 -14.73
N GLY A 107 6.59 5.10 -15.87
CA GLY A 107 6.61 3.77 -16.49
C GLY A 107 7.78 2.92 -15.98
N VAL A 108 7.48 1.79 -15.32
CA VAL A 108 8.51 0.83 -14.85
C VAL A 108 8.47 -0.44 -15.71
N ILE A 109 9.52 -0.68 -16.49
CA ILE A 109 9.71 -1.94 -17.21
C ILE A 109 10.53 -2.87 -16.31
N GLY A 110 9.84 -3.74 -15.56
CA GLY A 110 10.45 -4.62 -14.55
C GLY A 110 9.70 -4.61 -13.23
N ASN A 111 10.40 -4.85 -12.12
CA ASN A 111 9.81 -4.87 -10.78
C ASN A 111 10.06 -3.56 -10.03
N ILE A 112 9.08 -3.13 -9.23
CA ILE A 112 9.28 -2.12 -8.18
C ILE A 112 9.64 -2.89 -6.90
N ASN A 113 10.92 -2.85 -6.52
CA ASN A 113 11.37 -3.47 -5.28
C ASN A 113 11.23 -2.46 -4.13
N LEU A 114 10.37 -2.78 -3.16
CA LEU A 114 10.17 -1.99 -1.95
C LEU A 114 10.99 -2.64 -0.82
N PRO A 115 12.08 -2.00 -0.32
CA PRO A 115 12.81 -2.52 0.83
C PRO A 115 11.96 -2.45 2.12
N ASP A 116 12.45 -3.08 3.19
CA ASP A 116 11.75 -3.20 4.47
C ASP A 116 11.14 -1.86 4.94
N THR A 117 9.90 -1.91 5.43
CA THR A 117 9.10 -0.73 5.88
C THR A 117 8.80 0.36 4.83
N SER A 118 8.83 0.04 3.54
CA SER A 118 8.55 1.01 2.46
C SER A 118 7.05 1.29 2.24
N THR A 119 6.77 2.50 1.76
CA THR A 119 5.41 2.97 1.46
C THR A 119 5.37 3.69 0.11
N ILE A 120 4.34 3.45 -0.69
CA ILE A 120 3.99 4.27 -1.85
C ILE A 120 2.91 5.25 -1.40
N ARG A 121 3.16 6.55 -1.53
CA ARG A 121 2.24 7.64 -1.15
C ARG A 121 1.70 8.38 -2.37
N PHE A 122 0.45 8.85 -2.29
CA PHE A 122 -0.12 9.84 -3.22
C PHE A 122 -0.52 11.09 -2.43
N ASN A 123 0.05 12.26 -2.75
CA ASN A 123 -0.18 13.52 -2.01
C ASN A 123 0.02 13.36 -0.49
N ASP A 124 1.14 12.75 -0.08
CA ASP A 124 1.49 12.40 1.31
C ASP A 124 0.58 11.37 2.00
N ILE A 125 -0.41 10.83 1.29
CA ILE A 125 -1.30 9.78 1.81
C ILE A 125 -0.71 8.42 1.47
N PRO A 126 -0.40 7.54 2.45
CA PRO A 126 -0.02 6.15 2.19
C PRO A 126 -1.10 5.46 1.36
N PHE A 127 -0.71 4.93 0.20
CA PHE A 127 -1.60 4.19 -0.68
C PHE A 127 -1.30 2.69 -0.63
N ILE A 128 -0.03 2.31 -0.71
CA ILE A 128 0.43 0.92 -0.48
C ILE A 128 1.47 0.95 0.63
N GLN A 129 1.28 0.11 1.65
CA GLN A 129 2.24 -0.12 2.71
C GLN A 129 2.60 -1.60 2.77
N TYR A 130 3.89 -1.88 2.84
CA TYR A 130 4.42 -3.20 3.14
C TYR A 130 5.19 -3.14 4.47
N ASP A 131 4.82 -4.02 5.40
CA ASP A 131 5.50 -4.21 6.68
C ASP A 131 6.05 -5.64 6.73
N ASP A 132 7.37 -5.76 6.60
CA ASP A 132 8.12 -7.01 6.61
C ASP A 132 8.16 -7.66 8.00
N SER A 133 8.17 -6.86 9.07
CA SER A 133 8.11 -7.38 10.45
C SER A 133 6.78 -8.07 10.74
N LEU A 134 5.73 -7.66 10.02
CA LEU A 134 4.39 -8.22 10.11
C LEU A 134 4.01 -9.11 8.92
N TYR A 135 4.80 -9.19 7.84
CA TYR A 135 4.43 -9.88 6.60
C TYR A 135 3.03 -9.47 6.09
N SER A 136 2.73 -8.18 6.11
CA SER A 136 1.39 -7.65 5.77
C SER A 136 1.43 -6.62 4.65
N ILE A 137 0.34 -6.58 3.86
CA ILE A 137 0.12 -5.61 2.77
C ILE A 137 -1.19 -4.86 3.04
N ALA A 138 -1.14 -3.53 2.95
CA ALA A 138 -2.33 -2.66 3.02
C ALA A 138 -2.44 -1.75 1.77
N MET A 139 -3.61 -1.67 1.11
CA MET A 139 -3.90 -0.80 -0.08
C MET A 139 -5.19 0.11 -0.07
N GLY A 140 -5.08 1.46 0.00
CA GLY A 140 -6.18 2.36 0.45
C GLY A 140 -5.80 3.50 1.42
N VAL A 141 -6.75 4.41 1.74
CA VAL A 141 -6.57 5.58 2.62
C VAL A 141 -7.12 5.28 4.02
N GLY A 142 -6.38 5.57 5.10
CA GLY A 142 -6.93 5.52 6.48
C GLY A 142 -6.92 4.14 7.15
N TRP A 143 -5.78 3.45 7.15
CA TRP A 143 -5.61 2.17 7.84
C TRP A 143 -5.60 2.31 9.35
N GLY A 144 -6.31 1.42 10.02
CA GLY A 144 -5.90 0.98 11.34
C GLY A 144 -4.97 -0.21 11.14
N HIS A 145 -3.75 -0.13 11.67
CA HIS A 145 -3.05 -1.32 12.09
C HIS A 145 -2.41 -1.00 13.43
N THR A 146 -2.73 -1.82 14.43
CA THR A 146 -1.83 -2.04 15.54
C THR A 146 -1.68 -3.56 15.71
N HIS A 147 -0.49 -4.10 15.40
CA HIS A 147 0.05 -5.38 15.92
C HIS A 147 -0.30 -6.75 15.27
N SER A 148 -0.60 -6.89 13.96
CA SER A 148 -1.10 -8.19 13.42
C SER A 148 -0.38 -8.71 12.17
N GLN A 149 0.15 -9.94 12.23
CA GLN A 149 0.98 -10.55 11.17
C GLN A 149 0.18 -11.29 10.07
N PHE A 150 0.74 -11.41 8.87
CA PHE A 150 0.26 -12.21 7.72
C PHE A 150 -1.10 -11.79 7.14
N ASN A 151 -1.36 -10.49 7.07
CA ASN A 151 -2.65 -9.95 6.63
C ASN A 151 -2.60 -9.25 5.27
N THR A 152 -3.72 -9.27 4.54
CA THR A 152 -3.92 -8.48 3.31
C THR A 152 -5.16 -7.59 3.47
N PHE A 153 -4.99 -6.27 3.60
CA PHE A 153 -6.09 -5.32 3.76
C PHE A 153 -6.21 -4.38 2.57
N ILE A 154 -7.42 -4.19 2.05
CA ILE A 154 -7.70 -3.32 0.91
C ILE A 154 -8.98 -2.52 1.21
N GLY A 155 -8.89 -1.20 1.40
CA GLY A 155 -10.06 -0.35 1.66
C GLY A 155 -9.87 0.66 2.80
N TRP A 156 -10.77 1.63 2.90
CA TRP A 156 -10.72 2.62 3.97
C TRP A 156 -11.04 1.96 5.31
N SER A 157 -10.17 2.12 6.32
CA SER A 157 -10.39 1.63 7.68
C SER A 157 -10.61 0.12 7.81
N THR A 158 -10.11 -0.68 6.87
CA THR A 158 -10.15 -2.15 6.92
C THR A 158 -9.23 -2.69 8.05
N GLY A 159 -9.64 -3.73 8.77
CA GLY A 159 -8.88 -4.36 9.86
C GLY A 159 -8.78 -3.54 11.17
N GLY A 160 -8.99 -2.22 11.09
CA GLY A 160 -8.93 -1.26 12.19
C GLY A 160 -7.82 -1.52 13.21
N SER A 161 -8.08 -1.28 14.51
CA SER A 161 -6.98 -1.22 15.49
C SER A 161 -6.48 -2.58 15.97
N GLN A 162 -7.23 -3.68 15.78
CA GLN A 162 -6.92 -4.99 16.36
C GLN A 162 -7.30 -6.16 15.45
N ALA A 163 -6.89 -6.13 14.18
CA ALA A 163 -7.11 -7.27 13.29
C ALA A 163 -6.50 -8.56 13.86
N GLY A 164 -7.11 -9.73 13.67
CA GLY A 164 -6.39 -10.98 13.89
C GLY A 164 -5.30 -11.23 12.83
N THR A 165 -4.69 -12.42 12.82
CA THR A 165 -3.62 -12.80 11.87
C THR A 165 -4.15 -13.65 10.72
N HIS A 166 -3.37 -13.77 9.63
CA HIS A 166 -3.68 -14.64 8.48
C HIS A 166 -5.01 -14.33 7.79
N SER A 167 -5.42 -13.07 7.77
CA SER A 167 -6.73 -12.64 7.25
C SER A 167 -6.61 -11.80 5.98
N THR A 168 -7.55 -12.04 5.06
CA THR A 168 -7.74 -11.22 3.86
C THR A 168 -9.00 -10.39 4.04
N MET A 169 -8.88 -9.08 3.95
CA MET A 169 -9.99 -8.15 4.16
C MET A 169 -10.05 -7.12 3.01
N LEU A 170 -11.20 -6.98 2.37
CA LEU A 170 -11.43 -6.10 1.23
C LEU A 170 -12.74 -5.33 1.39
N GLY A 171 -12.69 -4.00 1.38
CA GLY A 171 -13.86 -3.12 1.47
C GLY A 171 -13.73 -2.12 2.62
N ALA A 172 -14.43 -1.00 2.50
CA ALA A 172 -14.44 0.03 3.53
C ALA A 172 -15.00 -0.53 4.85
N SER A 173 -14.24 -0.40 5.92
CA SER A 173 -14.55 -0.89 7.27
C SER A 173 -14.79 -2.41 7.37
N ALA A 174 -14.31 -3.19 6.38
CA ALA A 174 -14.25 -4.65 6.50
C ALA A 174 -13.35 -5.04 7.68
N GLY A 175 -13.87 -5.85 8.61
CA GLY A 175 -13.10 -6.32 9.76
C GLY A 175 -12.62 -5.22 10.72
N TYR A 176 -13.33 -4.10 10.84
CA TYR A 176 -12.88 -2.90 11.57
C TYR A 176 -12.44 -3.15 13.03
N GLU A 177 -13.14 -3.98 13.79
CA GLU A 177 -12.82 -4.34 15.19
C GLU A 177 -12.81 -5.88 15.35
N GLN A 178 -12.20 -6.55 14.38
CA GLN A 178 -12.20 -8.01 14.26
C GLN A 178 -10.90 -8.60 14.81
N ASN A 179 -10.93 -9.40 15.89
CA ASN A 179 -9.71 -9.92 16.54
C ASN A 179 -9.41 -11.41 16.32
N GLY A 180 -10.22 -12.10 15.52
CA GLY A 180 -10.06 -13.52 15.19
C GLY A 180 -9.13 -13.79 14.00
N ASN A 181 -8.60 -15.01 13.92
CA ASN A 181 -7.58 -15.38 12.93
C ASN A 181 -8.20 -16.11 11.72
N TYR A 182 -7.45 -16.15 10.62
CA TYR A 182 -7.76 -16.95 9.42
C TYR A 182 -9.07 -16.56 8.73
N ASN A 183 -9.34 -15.26 8.64
CA ASN A 183 -10.62 -14.75 8.15
C ASN A 183 -10.54 -14.27 6.68
N THR A 184 -11.61 -14.49 5.92
CA THR A 184 -11.79 -13.92 4.57
C THR A 184 -13.01 -13.01 4.58
N ILE A 185 -12.78 -11.70 4.48
CA ILE A 185 -13.80 -10.67 4.67
C ILE A 185 -13.84 -9.77 3.43
N VAL A 186 -14.99 -9.65 2.78
CA VAL A 186 -15.15 -8.87 1.56
C VAL A 186 -16.48 -8.11 1.56
N GLY A 187 -16.44 -6.79 1.70
CA GLY A 187 -17.63 -5.93 1.62
C GLY A 187 -17.59 -4.75 2.57
N TYR A 188 -18.48 -3.78 2.34
CA TYR A 188 -18.65 -2.65 3.25
C TYR A 188 -19.16 -3.14 4.61
N ASN A 189 -18.42 -2.84 5.69
CA ASN A 189 -18.72 -3.30 7.06
C ASN A 189 -18.87 -4.83 7.19
N ALA A 190 -18.36 -5.66 6.27
CA ALA A 190 -18.38 -7.10 6.48
C ALA A 190 -17.56 -7.45 7.73
N ALA A 191 -18.12 -8.28 8.62
CA ALA A 191 -17.47 -8.71 9.87
C ALA A 191 -16.87 -7.57 10.72
N GLY A 192 -17.54 -6.40 10.74
CA GLY A 192 -17.01 -5.18 11.36
C GLY A 192 -16.71 -5.25 12.86
N TYR A 193 -17.47 -6.05 13.62
CA TYR A 193 -17.38 -6.27 15.07
C TYR A 193 -17.39 -7.78 15.39
N ASN A 194 -16.67 -8.56 14.58
CA ASN A 194 -16.72 -10.02 14.66
C ASN A 194 -15.48 -10.57 15.39
N ALA A 195 -15.67 -11.29 16.50
CA ALA A 195 -14.56 -11.89 17.26
C ALA A 195 -14.19 -13.33 16.79
N GLY A 196 -14.94 -13.87 15.84
CA GLY A 196 -14.80 -15.21 15.31
C GLY A 196 -13.52 -15.43 14.50
N SER A 197 -13.00 -16.66 14.56
CA SER A 197 -11.91 -17.14 13.71
C SER A 197 -12.43 -18.12 12.66
N ASN A 198 -11.71 -18.24 11.55
CA ASN A 198 -12.06 -19.08 10.39
C ASN A 198 -13.41 -18.70 9.76
N ILE A 199 -13.70 -17.40 9.65
CA ILE A 199 -14.93 -16.90 9.05
C ILE A 199 -14.72 -16.54 7.57
N ILE A 200 -15.75 -16.77 6.75
CA ILE A 200 -15.88 -16.20 5.42
C ILE A 200 -17.07 -15.23 5.47
N ALA A 201 -16.86 -13.94 5.31
CA ALA A 201 -17.91 -12.92 5.31
C ALA A 201 -17.86 -12.10 4.03
N ILE A 202 -18.82 -12.30 3.12
CA ILE A 202 -18.85 -11.65 1.81
C ILE A 202 -20.20 -10.95 1.60
N GLY A 203 -20.19 -9.62 1.48
CA GLY A 203 -21.40 -8.80 1.28
C GLY A 203 -21.44 -7.61 2.22
N GLN A 204 -22.36 -6.68 1.96
CA GLN A 204 -22.58 -5.55 2.87
C GLN A 204 -23.03 -6.07 4.24
N THR A 205 -22.32 -5.72 5.31
CA THR A 205 -22.64 -6.10 6.70
C THR A 205 -22.80 -7.60 6.95
N ALA A 206 -22.27 -8.47 6.08
CA ALA A 206 -22.27 -9.92 6.31
C ALA A 206 -21.48 -10.24 7.59
N GLY A 207 -22.08 -10.98 8.53
CA GLY A 207 -21.46 -11.36 9.80
C GLY A 207 -21.00 -10.19 10.67
N TYR A 208 -21.63 -9.01 10.56
CA TYR A 208 -21.17 -7.75 11.16
C TYR A 208 -20.83 -7.85 12.64
N ASP A 209 -21.72 -8.41 13.45
CA ASP A 209 -21.56 -8.52 14.91
C ASP A 209 -21.80 -9.98 15.30
N ASN A 210 -20.73 -10.66 15.70
CA ASN A 210 -20.75 -12.12 15.77
C ASN A 210 -19.56 -12.67 16.56
N GLN A 211 -19.78 -13.77 17.29
CA GLN A 211 -18.71 -14.48 17.99
C GLN A 211 -18.47 -15.91 17.47
N GLY A 212 -19.28 -16.35 16.51
CA GLY A 212 -19.23 -17.68 15.91
C GLY A 212 -17.93 -17.97 15.17
N THR A 213 -17.40 -19.18 15.34
CA THR A 213 -16.21 -19.67 14.62
C THR A 213 -16.60 -20.64 13.51
N TYR A 214 -15.77 -20.73 12.47
CA TYR A 214 -16.01 -21.62 11.31
C TYR A 214 -17.33 -21.32 10.57
N GLN A 215 -17.64 -20.03 10.40
CA GLN A 215 -18.87 -19.56 9.78
C GLN A 215 -18.68 -19.15 8.33
N ILE A 216 -19.69 -19.36 7.49
CA ILE A 216 -19.76 -18.80 6.14
C ILE A 216 -20.98 -17.88 6.05
N TYR A 217 -20.76 -16.60 5.78
CA TYR A 217 -21.76 -15.57 5.57
C TYR A 217 -21.58 -14.97 4.18
N ILE A 218 -22.53 -15.16 3.27
CA ILE A 218 -22.45 -14.63 1.90
C ILE A 218 -23.77 -13.97 1.51
N GLY A 219 -23.79 -12.66 1.39
CA GLY A 219 -24.98 -11.86 1.06
C GLY A 219 -25.12 -10.63 1.95
N ASP A 220 -25.93 -9.67 1.52
CA ASP A 220 -26.24 -8.50 2.35
C ASP A 220 -26.92 -8.93 3.66
N SER A 221 -26.34 -8.51 4.78
CA SER A 221 -26.82 -8.82 6.14
C SER A 221 -26.97 -10.33 6.45
N ALA A 222 -26.27 -11.22 5.73
CA ALA A 222 -26.23 -12.64 6.06
C ALA A 222 -25.52 -12.83 7.42
N GLY A 223 -26.16 -13.53 8.37
CA GLY A 223 -25.60 -13.75 9.70
C GLY A 223 -25.27 -12.50 10.51
N LEU A 224 -25.94 -11.38 10.24
CA LEU A 224 -25.64 -10.05 10.80
C LEU A 224 -25.40 -10.03 12.32
N PHE A 225 -26.15 -10.84 13.08
CA PHE A 225 -26.15 -10.93 14.55
C PHE A 225 -26.15 -12.38 15.07
N GLY A 226 -25.78 -13.39 14.27
CA GLY A 226 -26.01 -14.80 14.63
C GLY A 226 -24.82 -15.48 15.31
N ASP A 227 -24.86 -15.79 16.59
CA ASP A 227 -23.68 -16.26 17.35
C ASP A 227 -23.34 -17.76 17.20
N GLY A 228 -24.08 -18.49 16.35
CA GLY A 228 -23.85 -19.91 16.10
C GLY A 228 -22.45 -20.22 15.52
N ALA A 229 -21.99 -21.46 15.70
CA ALA A 229 -20.73 -21.94 15.13
C ALA A 229 -20.96 -23.03 14.07
N TYR A 230 -19.98 -23.23 13.17
CA TYR A 230 -19.98 -24.28 12.14
C TYR A 230 -21.18 -24.25 11.16
N GLY A 231 -21.66 -23.07 10.81
CA GLY A 231 -22.84 -22.81 10.00
C GLY A 231 -22.55 -22.09 8.68
N VAL A 232 -23.52 -22.17 7.77
CA VAL A 232 -23.44 -21.61 6.42
C VAL A 232 -24.70 -20.82 6.12
N ASN A 233 -24.55 -19.52 5.90
CA ASN A 233 -25.62 -18.57 5.62
C ASN A 233 -25.35 -17.86 4.30
N ILE A 234 -26.12 -18.17 3.27
CA ILE A 234 -25.93 -17.62 1.91
C ILE A 234 -27.25 -17.06 1.41
N GLY A 235 -27.28 -15.77 1.12
CA GLY A 235 -28.45 -15.04 0.66
C GLY A 235 -28.67 -13.77 1.49
N VAL A 236 -29.43 -12.83 0.92
CA VAL A 236 -29.77 -11.59 1.63
C VAL A 236 -30.57 -11.93 2.89
N ASN A 237 -30.14 -11.45 4.05
CA ASN A 237 -30.73 -11.75 5.37
C ASN A 237 -30.82 -13.25 5.75
N ALA A 238 -30.05 -14.14 5.11
CA ALA A 238 -29.99 -15.54 5.52
C ALA A 238 -29.34 -15.65 6.92
N GLY A 239 -29.96 -16.37 7.85
CA GLY A 239 -29.46 -16.53 9.22
C GLY A 239 -29.25 -15.21 9.99
N ARG A 240 -29.88 -14.10 9.56
CA ARG A 240 -29.56 -12.73 10.01
C ARG A 240 -29.42 -12.56 11.53
N SER A 241 -30.26 -13.23 12.30
CA SER A 241 -30.28 -13.16 13.76
C SER A 241 -30.56 -14.54 14.38
N GLY A 242 -30.10 -15.61 13.72
CA GLY A 242 -30.27 -16.97 14.22
C GLY A 242 -28.99 -17.46 14.87
N ASP A 243 -29.11 -18.10 16.03
CA ASP A 243 -27.97 -18.56 16.82
C ASP A 243 -27.68 -20.07 16.66
N GLY A 244 -28.42 -20.74 15.76
CA GLY A 244 -28.29 -22.18 15.52
C GLY A 244 -26.89 -22.57 15.03
N SER A 245 -26.25 -23.48 15.75
CA SER A 245 -24.96 -24.06 15.39
C SER A 245 -25.14 -25.25 14.44
N TYR A 246 -24.14 -25.52 13.59
CA TYR A 246 -24.17 -26.60 12.61
C TYR A 246 -25.31 -26.48 11.57
N SER A 247 -25.81 -25.27 11.33
CA SER A 247 -26.97 -25.02 10.46
C SER A 247 -26.58 -24.48 9.08
N VAL A 248 -27.41 -24.77 8.07
CA VAL A 248 -27.22 -24.35 6.67
C VAL A 248 -28.46 -23.62 6.17
N TYR A 249 -28.33 -22.32 5.94
CA TYR A 249 -29.40 -21.46 5.42
C TYR A 249 -29.01 -20.84 4.08
N LEU A 250 -29.72 -21.24 3.01
CA LEU A 250 -29.46 -20.81 1.64
C LEU A 250 -30.73 -20.18 1.02
N GLY A 251 -30.73 -18.89 0.75
CA GLY A 251 -31.83 -18.16 0.10
C GLY A 251 -32.17 -16.84 0.79
N TRP A 252 -32.99 -16.01 0.13
CA TRP A 252 -33.45 -14.75 0.72
C TRP A 252 -34.29 -15.04 1.98
N GLU A 253 -33.84 -14.51 3.13
CA GLU A 253 -34.42 -14.73 4.46
C GLU A 253 -34.52 -16.20 4.93
N ALA A 254 -33.75 -17.13 4.36
CA ALA A 254 -33.67 -18.48 4.88
C ALA A 254 -33.11 -18.47 6.31
N GLY A 255 -33.76 -19.14 7.27
CA GLY A 255 -33.32 -19.19 8.66
C GLY A 255 -33.16 -17.82 9.35
N ARG A 256 -33.80 -16.74 8.83
CA ARG A 256 -33.53 -15.34 9.22
C ARG A 256 -33.44 -15.08 10.73
N SER A 257 -34.19 -15.81 11.53
CA SER A 257 -34.23 -15.71 13.00
C SER A 257 -34.47 -17.10 13.58
N SER A 258 -33.70 -18.09 13.10
CA SER A 258 -33.85 -19.50 13.47
C SER A 258 -32.77 -19.87 14.47
N ASP A 259 -33.19 -20.33 15.65
CA ASP A 259 -32.28 -20.76 16.73
C ASP A 259 -32.06 -22.28 16.74
N GLY A 260 -32.66 -23.00 15.78
CA GLY A 260 -32.51 -24.43 15.63
C GLY A 260 -31.09 -24.85 15.24
N ASP A 261 -30.45 -25.62 16.12
CA ASP A 261 -29.20 -26.31 15.81
C ASP A 261 -29.40 -27.39 14.73
N ARG A 262 -28.34 -27.71 13.98
CA ARG A 262 -28.30 -28.81 13.01
C ARG A 262 -29.43 -28.76 11.98
N SER A 263 -29.85 -27.56 11.58
CA SER A 263 -31.00 -27.35 10.71
C SER A 263 -30.58 -26.89 9.31
N ILE A 264 -31.34 -27.30 8.29
CA ILE A 264 -31.11 -27.00 6.89
C ILE A 264 -32.33 -26.26 6.35
N GLY A 265 -32.19 -25.00 5.97
CA GLY A 265 -33.22 -24.21 5.28
C GLY A 265 -32.73 -23.76 3.91
N ILE A 266 -33.29 -24.31 2.83
CA ILE A 266 -32.89 -23.95 1.47
C ILE A 266 -34.11 -23.46 0.70
N GLY A 267 -34.13 -22.17 0.34
CA GLY A 267 -35.22 -21.53 -0.38
C GLY A 267 -35.62 -20.19 0.22
N TYR A 268 -36.44 -19.41 -0.50
CA TYR A 268 -36.97 -18.16 0.03
C TYR A 268 -37.81 -18.41 1.29
N GLN A 269 -37.40 -17.82 2.41
CA GLN A 269 -38.02 -17.96 3.73
C GLN A 269 -38.09 -19.40 4.26
N ALA A 270 -37.26 -20.31 3.75
CA ALA A 270 -37.14 -21.66 4.31
C ALA A 270 -36.62 -21.60 5.76
N ASN A 271 -37.24 -22.35 6.66
CA ASN A 271 -36.97 -22.38 8.10
C ASN A 271 -36.96 -21.00 8.78
N ARG A 272 -37.68 -20.00 8.23
CA ARG A 272 -37.73 -18.66 8.82
C ARG A 272 -38.43 -18.74 10.18
N SER A 273 -37.72 -18.33 11.23
CA SER A 273 -38.19 -18.42 12.63
C SER A 273 -38.48 -19.84 13.10
N GLY A 274 -37.82 -20.85 12.55
CA GLY A 274 -37.88 -22.22 13.06
C GLY A 274 -36.88 -22.40 14.20
N ASP A 275 -37.37 -22.65 15.41
CA ASP A 275 -36.53 -22.73 16.61
C ASP A 275 -36.24 -24.19 17.01
N ALA A 276 -36.84 -25.13 16.29
CA ALA A 276 -36.60 -26.55 16.50
C ALA A 276 -35.27 -27.00 15.89
N PRO A 277 -34.49 -27.84 16.61
CA PRO A 277 -33.29 -28.44 16.06
C PRO A 277 -33.63 -29.58 15.09
N ASP A 278 -32.63 -29.97 14.29
CA ASP A 278 -32.71 -31.14 13.41
C ASP A 278 -33.86 -31.05 12.37
N VAL A 279 -34.06 -29.86 11.79
CA VAL A 279 -35.10 -29.60 10.76
C VAL A 279 -34.46 -29.49 9.37
N ILE A 280 -35.03 -30.17 8.39
CA ILE A 280 -34.75 -29.96 6.96
C ILE A 280 -35.96 -29.30 6.32
N ALA A 281 -35.74 -28.17 5.66
CA ALA A 281 -36.78 -27.35 5.05
C ALA A 281 -36.33 -26.91 3.66
N LEU A 282 -36.94 -27.49 2.62
CA LEU A 282 -36.55 -27.26 1.22
C LEU A 282 -37.69 -26.63 0.42
N GLY A 283 -37.48 -25.41 -0.07
CA GLY A 283 -38.40 -24.69 -0.94
C GLY A 283 -38.96 -23.39 -0.35
N TYR A 284 -39.88 -22.78 -1.08
CA TYR A 284 -40.57 -21.56 -0.68
C TYR A 284 -41.32 -21.77 0.64
N ARG A 285 -40.90 -21.09 1.72
CA ARG A 285 -41.50 -21.15 3.06
C ARG A 285 -41.61 -22.55 3.69
N ALA A 286 -40.82 -23.51 3.22
CA ALA A 286 -40.74 -24.81 3.90
C ALA A 286 -40.27 -24.60 5.35
N GLY A 287 -40.82 -25.34 6.32
CA GLY A 287 -40.42 -25.24 7.73
C GLY A 287 -40.61 -23.85 8.36
N TYR A 288 -41.41 -22.96 7.77
CA TYR A 288 -41.68 -21.64 8.33
C TYR A 288 -42.26 -21.78 9.73
N GLN A 289 -41.62 -21.18 10.74
CA GLN A 289 -42.00 -21.29 12.14
C GLN A 289 -42.09 -22.74 12.66
N ASN A 290 -41.23 -23.63 12.16
CA ASN A 290 -41.19 -25.00 12.65
C ASN A 290 -40.73 -25.04 14.12
N ALA A 291 -41.59 -25.55 15.00
CA ALA A 291 -41.34 -25.74 16.42
C ALA A 291 -41.20 -27.23 16.81
N ILE A 292 -41.13 -28.13 15.82
CA ILE A 292 -41.03 -29.57 16.02
C ILE A 292 -39.68 -30.07 15.49
N ALA A 293 -38.92 -30.71 16.37
CA ALA A 293 -37.61 -31.26 16.02
C ALA A 293 -37.71 -32.52 15.14
N ASN A 294 -36.61 -32.86 14.46
CA ASN A 294 -36.47 -34.08 13.64
C ASN A 294 -37.48 -34.16 12.49
N GLN A 295 -37.53 -33.11 11.67
CA GLN A 295 -38.46 -33.01 10.53
C GLN A 295 -37.73 -32.86 9.19
N PHE A 296 -38.40 -33.29 8.12
CA PHE A 296 -37.99 -33.11 6.72
C PHE A 296 -39.13 -32.47 5.93
#